data_AF-A0A7W0LFW2-F1
#
_entry.id   AF-A0A7W0LFW2-F1
#
_cell.length_a   1.000
_cell.length_b   1.000
_cell.length_c   1.000
_cell.angle_alpha   90.00
_cell.angle_beta   90.00
_cell.angle_gamma   90.00
#
_symmetry.space_group_name_H-M   'P 1'
#
loop_
_entity.id
_entity.type
_entity.pdbx_description
1 polymer ?
#
loop_
_entity_poly.entity_id
_entity_poly.type
_entity_poly.pdbx_seq_one_letter_code
_entity_poly.pdbx_strand_id
1 'polypeptide(L)'
;MTRKWFSAAALLALASAILTSAAGQKFYRDDPIWRDPETQDASSMKPIEISQQYDFFENSFLKHADRTDRRAMNVNTVDEVPDSSWFTNRI
;
A
#
# COMPACT_ATOMS: atom_id res chain seq x y z
N MET A 1 -30.81 -33.87 -23.92
CA MET A 1 -30.73 -32.62 -23.13
C MET A 1 -29.40 -32.41 -22.41
N THR A 2 -28.67 -33.47 -22.05
CA THR A 2 -27.40 -33.42 -21.28
C THR A 2 -26.25 -32.68 -21.98
N ARG A 3 -26.09 -32.86 -23.29
CA ARG A 3 -24.96 -32.30 -24.07
C ARG A 3 -24.91 -30.76 -24.08
N LYS A 4 -26.08 -30.10 -24.15
CA LYS A 4 -26.18 -28.62 -24.13
C LYS A 4 -25.79 -28.02 -22.78
N TRP A 5 -26.05 -28.75 -21.69
CA TRP A 5 -25.71 -28.34 -20.33
C TRP A 5 -24.22 -28.48 -20.07
N PHE A 6 -23.59 -29.54 -20.58
CA PHE A 6 -22.13 -29.67 -20.55
C PHE A 6 -21.41 -28.56 -21.33
N SER A 7 -21.91 -28.19 -22.51
CA SER A 7 -21.33 -27.08 -23.28
C SER A 7 -21.52 -25.73 -22.59
N ALA A 8 -22.68 -25.49 -21.98
CA ALA A 8 -22.92 -24.26 -21.21
C ALA A 8 -22.03 -24.18 -19.96
N ALA A 9 -21.86 -25.29 -19.23
CA ALA A 9 -20.96 -25.37 -18.09
C ALA A 9 -19.49 -25.15 -18.49
N ALA A 10 -19.06 -25.72 -19.62
CA ALA A 10 -17.71 -25.52 -20.14
C ALA A 10 -17.45 -24.06 -20.56
N LEU A 11 -18.44 -23.40 -21.18
CA LEU A 11 -18.37 -21.97 -21.53
C LEU A 11 -18.30 -21.09 -20.27
N LEU A 12 -19.07 -21.42 -19.23
CA LEU A 12 -19.07 -20.68 -17.97
C LEU A 12 -17.74 -20.83 -17.21
N ALA A 13 -17.17 -22.04 -17.22
CA ALA A 13 -15.85 -22.31 -16.64
C ALA A 13 -14.74 -21.55 -17.38
N LEU A 14 -14.79 -21.54 -18.72
CA LEU A 14 -13.81 -20.83 -19.54
C LEU A 14 -13.91 -19.30 -19.34
N ALA A 15 -15.12 -18.74 -19.28
CA ALA A 15 -15.33 -17.32 -19.01
C ALA A 15 -14.80 -16.92 -17.61
N SER A 16 -14.99 -17.77 -16.61
CA SER A 16 -14.49 -17.53 -15.24
C SER A 16 -12.96 -17.56 -15.16
N ALA A 17 -12.30 -18.43 -15.94
CA ALA A 17 -10.84 -18.50 -16.00
C ALA A 17 -10.21 -17.28 -16.68
N ILE A 18 -10.88 -16.70 -17.69
CA ILE A 18 -10.41 -15.48 -18.36
C ILE A 18 -10.48 -14.29 -17.40
N LEU A 19 -11.57 -14.16 -16.63
CA LEU A 19 -11.77 -13.08 -15.65
C LEU A 19 -10.73 -13.09 -14.51
N THR A 20 -10.25 -14.26 -14.08
CA THR A 20 -9.20 -14.35 -13.04
C THR A 20 -7.79 -14.14 -13.59
N SER A 21 -7.54 -14.43 -14.88
CA SER A 21 -6.23 -14.23 -15.51
C SER A 21 -5.88 -12.76 -15.82
N ALA A 22 -6.89 -11.89 -15.92
CA ALA A 22 -6.71 -10.47 -16.25
C ALA A 22 -6.22 -9.62 -15.06
N ALA A 23 -6.20 -10.17 -13.85
CA ALA A 23 -5.65 -9.52 -12.66
C ALA A 23 -4.18 -9.92 -12.44
N GLY A 24 -3.35 -9.81 -13.48
CA GLY A 24 -1.91 -10.05 -13.36
C GLY A 24 -1.29 -9.11 -12.32
N GLN A 25 -0.62 -9.68 -11.31
CA GLN A 25 0.13 -8.95 -10.29
C GLN A 25 1.18 -8.05 -11.00
N LYS A 26 0.94 -6.74 -11.03
CA LYS A 26 1.79 -5.77 -11.74
C LYS A 26 3.17 -5.59 -11.10
N PHE A 27 3.23 -5.73 -9.77
CA PHE A 27 4.44 -5.58 -8.98
C PHE A 27 4.62 -6.78 -8.05
N TYR A 28 5.77 -7.42 -8.11
CA TYR A 28 6.14 -8.43 -7.13
C TYR A 28 6.48 -7.76 -5.80
N ARG A 29 6.30 -8.49 -4.69
CA ARG A 29 6.73 -8.02 -3.37
C ARG A 29 8.22 -7.68 -3.34
N ASP A 30 8.99 -8.32 -4.20
CA ASP A 30 10.45 -8.20 -4.26
C ASP A 30 10.91 -7.23 -5.36
N ASP A 31 10.01 -6.49 -6.02
CA ASP A 31 10.43 -5.50 -7.02
C ASP A 31 11.11 -4.31 -6.33
N PRO A 32 12.36 -3.95 -6.71
CA PRO A 32 13.09 -2.87 -6.06
C PRO A 32 12.46 -1.51 -6.39
N ILE A 33 12.16 -0.73 -5.35
CA ILE A 33 11.66 0.64 -5.49
C ILE A 33 12.77 1.61 -5.10
N TRP A 34 13.29 2.37 -6.06
CA TRP A 34 14.33 3.38 -5.82
C TRP A 34 13.78 4.76 -5.48
N ARG A 35 12.53 5.04 -5.85
CA ARG A 35 11.85 6.31 -5.59
C ARG A 35 10.42 6.06 -5.17
N ASP A 36 10.01 6.64 -4.05
CA ASP A 36 8.64 6.63 -3.57
C ASP A 36 7.80 7.63 -4.38
N PRO A 37 6.76 7.19 -5.13
CA PRO A 37 5.93 8.10 -5.91
C PRO A 37 5.03 8.94 -5.00
N GLU A 38 5.22 10.26 -5.05
CA GLU A 38 4.35 11.21 -4.36
C GLU A 38 2.95 11.21 -5.00
N THR A 39 1.94 10.78 -4.26
CA THR A 39 0.55 10.70 -4.74
C THR A 39 -0.28 11.94 -4.41
N GLN A 40 0.20 12.79 -3.50
CA GLN A 40 -0.51 13.95 -2.99
C GLN A 40 0.38 15.20 -3.06
N ASP A 41 -0.24 16.32 -3.42
CA ASP A 41 0.44 17.62 -3.44
C ASP A 41 0.32 18.31 -2.08
N ALA A 42 1.46 18.52 -1.41
CA ALA A 42 1.56 19.21 -0.14
C ALA A 42 1.91 20.71 -0.29
N SER A 43 2.00 21.25 -1.50
CA SER A 43 2.45 22.63 -1.77
C SER A 43 1.60 23.72 -1.10
N SER A 44 0.33 23.41 -0.80
CA SER A 44 -0.63 24.34 -0.19
C SER A 44 -0.72 24.24 1.34
N MET A 45 0.07 23.37 1.98
CA MET A 45 0.07 23.21 3.44
C MET A 45 0.47 24.51 4.14
N LYS A 46 -0.31 24.88 5.16
CA LYS A 46 0.00 26.03 6.02
C LYS A 46 0.61 25.53 7.32
N PRO A 47 1.59 26.25 7.90
CA PRO A 47 2.08 25.93 9.23
C PRO A 47 0.93 26.05 10.24
N ILE A 48 0.82 25.04 11.10
CA ILE A 48 -0.15 25.00 12.20
C ILE A 48 0.64 25.13 13.48
N GLU A 49 0.23 26.05 14.35
CA GLU A 49 0.80 26.17 15.69
C GLU A 49 0.19 25.10 16.59
N ILE A 50 1.04 24.22 17.10
CA ILE A 50 0.67 23.10 17.97
C ILE A 50 0.86 23.48 19.44
N SER A 51 -0.14 23.17 20.27
CA SER A 51 -0.04 23.36 21.72
C SER A 51 0.80 22.25 22.34
N GLN A 52 1.98 22.60 22.82
CA GLN A 52 2.89 21.65 23.48
C GLN A 52 2.27 21.06 24.76
N GLN A 53 1.46 21.82 25.50
CA GLN A 53 0.80 21.32 26.70
C GLN A 53 -0.24 20.27 26.34
N TYR A 54 -1.09 20.55 25.35
CA TYR A 54 -2.09 19.60 24.88
C TYR A 54 -1.44 18.31 24.37
N ASP A 55 -0.41 18.43 23.53
CA ASP A 55 0.33 17.30 22.95
C ASP A 55 1.01 16.44 24.05
N PHE A 56 1.59 17.09 25.07
CA PHE A 56 2.14 16.39 26.23
C PHE A 56 1.08 15.59 27.00
N PHE A 57 -0.08 16.20 27.29
CA PHE A 57 -1.15 15.52 28.01
C PHE A 57 -1.72 14.36 27.20
N GLU A 58 -1.96 14.57 25.91
CA GLU A 58 -2.49 13.56 25.01
C GLU A 58 -1.55 12.35 24.89
N ASN A 59 -0.27 12.57 24.59
CA ASN A 59 0.68 11.47 24.37
C ASN A 59 1.12 10.78 25.67
N SER A 60 1.03 11.46 26.82
CA SER A 60 1.41 10.87 28.12
C SER A 60 0.28 10.08 28.77
N PHE A 61 -0.97 10.54 28.63
CA PHE A 61 -2.09 10.00 29.41
C PHE A 61 -3.17 9.34 28.56
N LEU A 62 -3.27 9.66 27.26
CA LEU A 62 -4.20 9.00 26.34
C LEU A 62 -3.50 7.89 25.56
N LYS A 63 -4.27 6.88 25.13
CA LYS A 63 -3.75 5.71 24.41
C LYS A 63 -4.00 5.83 22.90
N HIS A 64 -3.41 6.84 22.27
CA HIS A 64 -3.56 7.06 20.81
C HIS A 64 -2.58 6.27 19.94
N ALA A 65 -1.51 5.74 20.51
CA ALA A 65 -0.54 4.94 19.74
C ALA A 65 -1.18 3.64 19.23
N ASP A 66 -0.91 3.29 17.97
CA ASP A 66 -1.22 1.97 17.43
C ASP A 66 -0.45 0.90 18.22
N ARG A 67 -1.18 -0.09 18.74
CA ARG A 67 -0.64 -1.20 19.54
C ARG A 67 -0.58 -2.50 18.77
N THR A 68 -0.93 -2.46 17.49
CA THR A 68 -0.92 -3.64 16.65
C THR A 68 0.53 -4.03 16.39
N ASP A 69 0.89 -5.24 16.78
CA ASP A 69 2.19 -5.80 16.43
C ASP A 69 2.21 -6.10 14.92
N ARG A 70 2.76 -5.17 14.13
CA ARG A 70 2.90 -5.30 12.69
C ARG A 70 4.36 -5.09 12.31
N ARG A 71 4.81 -5.90 11.35
CA ARG A 71 6.09 -5.68 10.69
C ARG A 71 6.07 -4.35 9.95
N ALA A 72 7.25 -3.76 9.78
CA ALA A 72 7.44 -2.59 8.95
C ALA A 72 6.75 -2.82 7.59
N MET A 73 5.87 -1.90 7.21
CA MET A 73 5.11 -2.01 5.97
C MET A 73 5.87 -1.43 4.77
N ASN A 74 6.90 -0.62 5.03
CA ASN A 74 7.79 -0.05 4.04
C ASN A 74 9.07 -0.90 3.92
N VAL A 75 8.91 -2.21 3.68
CA VAL A 75 10.03 -3.12 3.41
C VAL A 75 10.28 -3.09 1.91
N ASN A 76 11.51 -2.76 1.53
CA ASN A 76 11.98 -2.66 0.15
C ASN A 76 13.11 -3.68 -0.08
N THR A 77 13.16 -4.30 -1.26
CA THR A 77 14.18 -5.31 -1.63
C THR A 77 15.58 -4.73 -1.76
N VAL A 78 15.69 -3.41 -1.86
CA VAL A 78 16.97 -2.69 -1.99
C VAL A 78 17.73 -2.65 -0.64
N ASP A 79 17.13 -3.13 0.45
CA ASP A 79 17.64 -3.02 1.84
C ASP A 79 17.97 -1.57 2.25
N GLU A 80 17.42 -0.61 1.50
CA GLU A 80 17.65 0.82 1.66
C GLU A 80 16.36 1.64 1.51
N VAL A 81 16.40 2.87 2.00
CA VAL A 81 15.30 3.83 1.92
C VAL A 81 15.26 4.42 0.50
N PRO A 82 14.12 4.37 -0.21
CA PRO A 82 13.96 5.03 -1.50
C PRO A 82 14.09 6.55 -1.40
N ASP A 83 14.40 7.19 -2.52
CA ASP A 83 14.33 8.64 -2.65
C ASP A 83 12.88 9.14 -2.58
N SER A 84 12.66 10.30 -1.96
CA SER A 84 11.38 11.01 -1.89
C SER A 84 11.57 12.53 -1.88
N SER A 85 10.48 13.28 -1.80
CA SER A 85 10.55 14.73 -1.60
C SER A 85 11.11 15.15 -0.23
N TRP A 86 11.06 14.24 0.75
CA TRP A 86 11.49 14.48 2.14
C TRP A 86 12.86 13.88 2.47
N PHE A 87 13.34 12.93 1.66
CA PHE A 87 14.58 12.20 1.89
C PHE A 87 15.31 11.91 0.58
N THR A 88 16.63 12.07 0.58
CA THR A 88 17.48 11.65 -0.54
C THR A 88 18.51 10.67 0.01
N ASN A 89 18.54 9.48 -0.57
CA ASN A 89 19.53 8.47 -0.26
C ASN A 89 20.91 8.94 -0.78
N ARG A 90 21.96 8.78 0.04
CA ARG A 90 23.32 9.32 -0.22
C ARG A 90 24.41 8.27 -0.14
N ILE A 91 24.02 7.00 -0.12
CA ILE A 91 24.93 5.87 0.03
C ILE A 91 25.53 5.52 -1.34
#